data_AF-A0A1H6UDY7-F1
#
_entry.id   AF-A0A1H6UDY7-F1
#
_cell.length_a   1.000
_cell.length_b   1.000
_cell.length_c   1.000
_cell.angle_alpha   90.00
_cell.angle_beta   90.00
_cell.angle_gamma   90.00
#
_symmetry.space_group_name_H-M   'P 1'
#
loop_
_entity.id
_entity.type
_entity.pdbx_description
1 polymer ?
#
loop_
_entity_poly.entity_id
_entity_poly.type
_entity_poly.pdbx_seq_one_letter_code
_entity_poly.pdbx_strand_id
1 'polypeptide(L)'
;METEKNNEEKTGKQQRIISERTYVWLHIGSIFFIMLAILILIVPGMESSNQLLASGLVVVIALVLIYALLARYFSPKTKDRNPNYNPYHTFFFKGTVILASLLVAFGMLGAFFVYVEYDNLFQSVGLATAVIWIALFLIYFMWSVYHYNINYGLTDQDWQRIYDAKDRYSQGFPVKASEMATPEYNPYRSQTFGLPPGTVRGMIAFTLLMGGMSLLIVSFGTQYSGADAALLSQQFEFFETAFLMMIAFYFGDKSLKYLQNRWTPKKGGENKESGSSATTSTSDNWSLSQPKSSLDFDENAFSLEDSAFDASNRHPEDAGPLEEQRVALSTSFDQVPEAFQVNEEYVQIKDNSTSRVLSDMDIRQALDELEQRENIKISLPVIKAIIAVESAGRGHLHDGRAKILFEGHKFWHWLEKFGKDPKSLQAGKEHIIYEKWTREHYRVGAKEYERLDLAKSIDPKAAVYATSWGLFQILGENLEHTIKGRKYKSFTEFEAQQHESEYVHFLDFLEFIKTKKTRGKALLEYISEDNQGNYDWESFAYGYNGSGYKVNQYHVKMKAQYERFKNEDTWMA
;
A
#
# COMPACT_ATOMS: atom_id res chain seq x y z
N MET A 1 7.75 -45.32 -12.98
CA MET A 1 8.07 -45.41 -11.53
C MET A 1 7.91 -44.09 -10.79
N GLU A 2 8.43 -42.95 -11.27
CA GLU A 2 8.18 -41.64 -10.61
C GLU A 2 6.75 -41.12 -10.75
N THR A 3 6.07 -41.44 -11.85
CA THR A 3 4.68 -41.03 -12.11
C THR A 3 3.65 -41.80 -11.27
N GLU A 4 3.90 -43.05 -10.92
CA GLU A 4 3.03 -43.85 -10.05
C GLU A 4 3.16 -43.47 -8.59
N LYS A 5 4.39 -43.22 -8.11
CA LYS A 5 4.65 -42.77 -6.73
C LYS A 5 3.97 -41.42 -6.42
N ASN A 6 4.00 -40.49 -7.37
CA ASN A 6 3.34 -39.18 -7.23
C ASN A 6 1.80 -39.27 -7.24
N ASN A 7 1.22 -40.29 -7.87
CA ASN A 7 -0.23 -40.52 -7.88
C ASN A 7 -0.71 -41.23 -6.60
N GLU A 8 0.07 -42.18 -6.06
CA GLU A 8 -0.21 -42.82 -4.77
C GLU A 8 -0.10 -41.85 -3.59
N GLU A 9 0.87 -40.93 -3.63
CA GLU A 9 1.04 -39.94 -2.56
C GLU A 9 -0.07 -38.87 -2.57
N LYS A 10 -0.55 -38.46 -3.76
CA LYS A 10 -1.71 -37.56 -3.92
C LYS A 10 -3.01 -38.21 -3.44
N THR A 11 -3.26 -39.47 -3.79
CA THR A 11 -4.47 -40.19 -3.39
C THR A 11 -4.52 -40.45 -1.87
N GLY A 12 -3.38 -40.79 -1.25
CA GLY A 12 -3.28 -40.94 0.21
C GLY A 12 -3.50 -39.63 1.00
N LYS A 13 -3.01 -38.50 0.49
CA LYS A 13 -3.26 -37.16 1.09
C LYS A 13 -4.74 -36.77 1.01
N GLN A 14 -5.39 -37.07 -0.12
CA GLN A 14 -6.79 -36.75 -0.35
C GLN A 14 -7.74 -37.59 0.52
N GLN A 15 -7.45 -38.88 0.72
CA GLN A 15 -8.21 -39.74 1.64
C GLN A 15 -8.10 -39.29 3.11
N ARG A 16 -6.93 -38.85 3.58
CA ARG A 16 -6.76 -38.32 4.94
C ARG A 16 -7.61 -37.07 5.19
N ILE A 17 -7.59 -36.11 4.25
CA ILE A 17 -8.35 -34.85 4.34
C ILE A 17 -9.86 -35.13 4.40
N ILE A 18 -10.34 -36.11 3.64
CA ILE A 18 -11.75 -36.53 3.67
C ILE A 18 -12.10 -37.10 5.05
N SER A 19 -11.24 -37.96 5.62
CA SER A 19 -11.51 -38.57 6.94
C SER A 19 -11.55 -37.56 8.09
N GLU A 20 -10.69 -36.55 8.08
CA GLU A 20 -10.66 -35.53 9.14
C GLU A 20 -11.87 -34.58 9.06
N ARG A 21 -12.34 -34.25 7.85
CA ARG A 21 -13.59 -33.50 7.67
C ARG A 21 -14.78 -34.27 8.22
N THR A 22 -14.90 -35.56 7.91
CA THR A 22 -16.00 -36.40 8.40
C THR A 22 -15.97 -36.53 9.93
N TYR A 23 -14.78 -36.61 10.53
CA TYR A 23 -14.60 -36.65 11.98
C TYR A 23 -15.15 -35.39 12.69
N VAL A 24 -14.85 -34.20 12.15
CA VAL A 24 -15.34 -32.92 12.71
C VAL A 24 -16.86 -32.82 12.63
N TRP A 25 -17.43 -33.14 11.47
CA TRP A 25 -18.88 -33.08 11.27
C TRP A 25 -19.63 -34.04 12.20
N LEU A 26 -19.07 -35.24 12.45
CA LEU A 26 -19.63 -36.18 13.43
C LEU A 26 -19.63 -35.62 14.85
N HIS A 27 -18.54 -34.96 15.27
CA HIS A 27 -18.45 -34.41 16.62
C HIS A 27 -19.33 -33.16 16.80
N ILE A 28 -19.42 -32.30 15.79
CA ILE A 28 -20.37 -31.18 15.79
C ILE A 28 -21.81 -31.70 15.88
N GLY A 29 -22.14 -32.74 15.09
CA GLY A 29 -23.43 -33.41 15.15
C GLY A 29 -23.74 -34.00 16.52
N SER A 30 -22.75 -34.61 17.19
CA SER A 30 -22.90 -35.14 18.54
C SER A 30 -23.13 -34.03 19.58
N ILE A 31 -22.40 -32.91 19.52
CA ILE A 31 -22.60 -31.79 20.45
C ILE A 31 -23.99 -31.19 20.26
N PHE A 32 -24.43 -31.04 19.01
CA PHE A 32 -25.78 -30.57 18.70
C PHE A 32 -26.87 -31.51 19.22
N PHE A 33 -26.69 -32.82 19.07
CA PHE A 33 -27.63 -33.82 19.58
C PHE A 33 -27.73 -33.82 21.10
N ILE A 34 -26.59 -33.68 21.80
CA ILE A 34 -26.55 -33.56 23.27
C ILE A 34 -27.25 -32.28 23.73
N MET A 35 -27.00 -31.15 23.07
CA MET A 35 -27.68 -29.88 23.36
C MET A 35 -29.20 -30.01 23.21
N LEU A 36 -29.66 -30.62 22.11
CA LEU A 36 -31.07 -30.86 21.85
C LEU A 36 -31.69 -31.80 22.89
N ALA A 37 -30.98 -32.86 23.29
CA ALA A 37 -31.43 -33.79 24.32
C ALA A 37 -31.60 -33.10 25.69
N ILE A 38 -30.67 -32.22 26.07
CA ILE A 38 -30.77 -31.46 27.34
C ILE A 38 -31.94 -30.46 27.28
N LEU A 39 -32.11 -29.74 26.16
CA LEU A 39 -33.21 -28.80 25.97
C LEU A 39 -34.60 -29.45 25.98
N ILE A 40 -34.72 -30.68 25.49
CA ILE A 40 -36.00 -31.38 25.40
C ILE A 40 -36.29 -32.22 26.65
N LEU A 41 -35.28 -32.85 27.26
CA LEU A 41 -35.51 -33.82 28.34
C LEU A 41 -35.28 -33.24 29.74
N ILE A 42 -34.37 -32.26 29.89
CA ILE A 42 -33.93 -31.76 31.21
C ILE A 42 -34.54 -30.40 31.51
N VAL A 43 -34.45 -29.44 30.57
CA VAL A 43 -34.94 -28.07 30.78
C VAL A 43 -36.44 -28.01 31.12
N PRO A 44 -37.35 -28.81 30.51
CA PRO A 44 -38.76 -28.78 30.87
C PRO A 44 -39.07 -29.31 32.29
N GLY A 45 -38.14 -30.06 32.90
CA GLY A 45 -38.23 -30.52 34.28
C GLY A 45 -37.79 -29.49 35.32
N MET A 46 -37.28 -28.34 34.89
CA MET A 46 -36.85 -27.26 35.78
C MET A 46 -37.98 -26.28 36.10
N GLU A 47 -37.85 -25.58 37.23
CA GLU A 47 -38.76 -24.52 37.65
C GLU A 47 -38.86 -23.42 36.59
N SER A 48 -40.08 -22.97 36.27
CA SER A 48 -40.40 -22.12 35.10
C SER A 48 -39.63 -20.79 35.07
N SER A 49 -39.26 -20.24 36.23
CA SER A 49 -38.43 -19.04 36.37
C SER A 49 -37.00 -19.22 35.85
N ASN A 50 -36.45 -20.44 35.92
CA ASN A 50 -35.07 -20.74 35.58
C ASN A 50 -34.92 -21.39 34.19
N GLN A 51 -36.02 -21.77 33.52
CA GLN A 51 -35.99 -22.44 32.22
C GLN A 51 -35.34 -21.59 31.12
N LEU A 52 -35.58 -20.27 31.13
CA LEU A 52 -34.98 -19.35 30.16
C LEU A 52 -33.46 -19.23 30.37
N LEU A 53 -33.02 -19.13 31.63
CA LEU A 53 -31.59 -19.06 31.96
C LEU A 53 -30.87 -20.37 31.69
N ALA A 54 -31.51 -21.50 32.02
CA ALA A 54 -30.97 -22.83 31.80
C ALA A 54 -30.85 -23.16 30.31
N SER A 55 -31.89 -22.85 29.51
CA SER A 55 -31.82 -23.04 28.04
C SER A 55 -30.73 -22.16 27.42
N GLY A 56 -30.64 -20.89 27.83
CA GLY A 56 -29.56 -19.99 27.40
C GLY A 56 -28.17 -20.53 27.73
N LEU A 57 -27.95 -20.99 28.96
CA LEU A 57 -26.66 -21.55 29.41
C LEU A 57 -26.25 -22.78 28.59
N VAL A 58 -27.19 -23.70 28.32
CA VAL A 58 -26.93 -24.92 27.54
C VAL A 58 -26.52 -24.58 26.10
N VAL A 59 -27.16 -23.59 25.49
CA VAL A 59 -26.81 -23.11 24.14
C VAL A 59 -25.41 -22.48 24.15
N VAL A 60 -25.09 -21.65 25.13
CA VAL A 60 -23.76 -21.03 25.25
C VAL A 60 -22.66 -22.08 25.43
N ILE A 61 -22.87 -23.08 26.29
CA ILE A 61 -21.91 -24.16 26.50
C ILE A 61 -21.70 -24.96 25.21
N ALA A 62 -22.78 -25.28 24.49
CA ALA A 62 -22.67 -25.98 23.20
C ALA A 62 -21.87 -25.17 22.17
N LEU A 63 -22.09 -23.85 22.10
CA LEU A 63 -21.33 -22.96 21.23
C LEU A 63 -19.85 -22.90 21.61
N VAL A 64 -19.52 -22.84 22.89
CA VAL A 64 -18.13 -22.87 23.39
C VAL A 64 -17.44 -24.19 23.03
N LEU A 65 -18.13 -25.32 23.16
CA LEU A 65 -17.59 -26.63 22.80
C LEU A 65 -17.37 -26.79 21.28
N ILE A 66 -18.33 -26.32 20.47
CA ILE A 66 -18.19 -26.29 19.01
C ILE A 66 -17.01 -25.39 18.61
N TYR A 67 -16.90 -24.22 19.23
CA TYR A 67 -15.79 -23.30 19.00
C TYR A 67 -14.44 -23.94 19.36
N ALA A 68 -14.33 -24.58 20.53
CA ALA A 68 -13.10 -25.27 20.95
C ALA A 68 -12.72 -26.43 20.02
N LEU A 69 -13.71 -27.13 19.46
CA LEU A 69 -13.48 -28.22 18.50
C LEU A 69 -13.02 -27.70 17.15
N LEU A 70 -13.63 -26.62 16.65
CA LEU A 70 -13.19 -25.93 15.43
C LEU A 70 -11.80 -25.33 15.60
N ALA A 71 -11.51 -24.72 16.75
CA ALA A 71 -10.20 -24.20 17.12
C ALA A 71 -9.11 -25.27 17.05
N ARG A 72 -9.41 -26.47 17.57
CA ARG A 72 -8.49 -27.62 17.53
C ARG A 72 -8.31 -28.20 16.12
N TYR A 73 -9.35 -28.16 15.29
CA TYR A 73 -9.28 -28.61 13.90
C TYR A 73 -8.49 -27.65 13.01
N PHE A 74 -8.69 -26.35 13.20
CA PHE A 74 -7.94 -25.31 12.48
C PHE A 74 -6.58 -25.01 13.09
N SER A 75 -6.28 -25.59 14.27
CA SER A 75 -4.95 -25.55 14.84
C SER A 75 -3.98 -26.32 13.93
N PRO A 76 -2.89 -25.69 13.51
CA PRO A 76 -1.95 -26.30 12.57
C PRO A 76 -1.30 -27.56 13.16
N LYS A 77 -1.37 -28.66 12.40
CA LYS A 77 -0.78 -29.97 12.77
C LYS A 77 0.63 -30.19 12.21
N THR A 78 1.24 -29.20 11.57
CA THR A 78 2.55 -29.36 10.92
C THR A 78 3.55 -28.34 11.44
N LYS A 79 4.72 -28.88 11.79
CA LYS A 79 5.96 -28.15 12.05
C LYS A 79 6.48 -27.67 10.69
N ASP A 80 5.81 -26.70 10.06
CA ASP A 80 6.34 -26.10 8.84
C ASP A 80 7.65 -25.40 9.22
N ARG A 81 8.70 -25.65 8.42
CA ARG A 81 10.04 -25.07 8.56
C ARG A 81 10.08 -23.56 8.32
N ASN A 82 8.94 -22.87 8.40
CA ASN A 82 8.91 -21.42 8.36
C ASN A 82 9.11 -20.91 9.80
N PRO A 83 10.25 -20.27 10.11
CA PRO A 83 10.60 -19.84 11.48
C PRO A 83 9.59 -18.86 12.10
N ASN A 84 8.64 -18.34 11.32
CA ASN A 84 7.65 -17.36 11.77
C ASN A 84 6.20 -17.72 11.45
N TYR A 85 5.91 -19.00 11.20
CA TYR A 85 4.52 -19.44 11.19
C TYR A 85 3.92 -19.23 12.58
N ASN A 86 3.26 -18.09 12.79
CA ASN A 86 2.57 -17.82 14.04
C ASN A 86 1.39 -18.80 14.13
N PRO A 87 1.44 -19.80 15.03
CA PRO A 87 0.40 -20.83 15.09
C PRO A 87 -0.97 -20.25 15.44
N TYR A 88 -0.99 -19.04 16.00
CA TYR A 88 -2.20 -18.30 16.35
C TYR A 88 -2.78 -17.50 15.18
N HIS A 89 -2.05 -17.26 14.08
CA HIS A 89 -2.56 -16.52 12.91
C HIS A 89 -3.85 -17.16 12.37
N THR A 90 -3.77 -18.46 12.11
CA THR A 90 -4.87 -19.22 11.51
C THR A 90 -6.05 -19.36 12.47
N PHE A 91 -5.76 -19.52 13.77
CA PHE A 91 -6.76 -19.55 14.82
C PHE A 91 -7.46 -18.20 15.00
N PHE A 92 -6.72 -17.10 14.99
CA PHE A 92 -7.21 -15.75 15.24
C PHE A 92 -8.14 -15.26 14.12
N PHE A 93 -7.75 -15.42 12.85
CA PHE A 93 -8.59 -15.00 11.73
C PHE A 93 -9.78 -15.93 11.49
N LYS A 94 -9.57 -17.25 11.50
CA LYS A 94 -10.69 -18.18 11.32
C LYS A 94 -11.65 -18.13 12.50
N GLY A 95 -11.14 -17.99 13.73
CA GLY A 95 -11.94 -17.82 14.94
C GLY A 95 -12.80 -16.56 14.91
N THR A 96 -12.22 -15.42 14.54
CA THR A 96 -12.95 -14.14 14.41
C THR A 96 -14.03 -14.22 13.33
N VAL A 97 -13.74 -14.81 12.16
CA VAL A 97 -14.72 -14.97 11.08
C VAL A 97 -15.86 -15.90 11.50
N ILE A 98 -15.56 -17.00 12.20
CA ILE A 98 -16.59 -17.90 12.73
C ILE A 98 -17.46 -17.19 13.76
N LEU A 99 -16.85 -16.49 14.72
CA LEU A 99 -17.57 -15.73 15.74
C LEU A 99 -18.47 -14.66 15.12
N ALA A 100 -17.96 -13.89 14.17
CA ALA A 100 -18.72 -12.87 13.44
C ALA A 100 -19.86 -13.50 12.63
N SER A 101 -19.61 -14.63 11.96
CA SER A 101 -20.64 -15.35 11.21
C SER A 101 -21.75 -15.88 12.11
N LEU A 102 -21.39 -16.41 13.28
CA LEU A 102 -22.35 -16.84 14.30
C LEU A 102 -23.16 -15.65 14.84
N LEU A 103 -22.50 -14.53 15.13
CA LEU A 103 -23.16 -13.31 15.58
C LEU A 103 -24.19 -12.84 14.56
N VAL A 104 -23.83 -12.79 13.28
CA VAL A 104 -24.76 -12.43 12.19
C VAL A 104 -25.89 -13.43 12.06
N ALA A 105 -25.61 -14.74 12.11
CA ALA A 105 -26.65 -15.76 12.02
C ALA A 105 -27.66 -15.66 13.18
N PHE A 106 -27.19 -15.52 14.43
CA PHE A 106 -28.05 -15.32 15.59
C PHE A 106 -28.77 -13.98 15.55
N GLY A 107 -28.13 -12.92 15.06
CA GLY A 107 -28.75 -11.61 14.86
C GLY A 107 -29.87 -11.64 13.84
N MET A 108 -29.66 -12.33 12.71
CA MET A 108 -30.67 -12.52 11.67
C MET A 108 -31.82 -13.40 12.15
N LEU A 109 -31.54 -14.46 12.91
CA LEU A 109 -32.59 -15.25 13.57
C LEU A 109 -33.39 -14.41 14.57
N GLY A 110 -32.71 -13.62 15.41
CA GLY A 110 -33.35 -12.70 16.34
C GLY A 110 -34.22 -11.66 15.62
N ALA A 111 -33.71 -11.08 14.53
CA ALA A 111 -34.47 -10.17 13.68
C ALA A 111 -35.69 -10.85 13.05
N PHE A 112 -35.56 -12.11 12.62
CA PHE A 112 -36.68 -12.90 12.11
C PHE A 112 -37.74 -13.17 13.20
N PHE A 113 -37.33 -13.55 14.41
CA PHE A 113 -38.26 -13.72 15.53
C PHE A 113 -38.97 -12.42 15.90
N VAL A 114 -38.26 -11.30 15.92
CA VAL A 114 -38.87 -9.98 16.15
C VAL A 114 -39.92 -9.66 15.08
N TYR A 115 -39.64 -10.00 13.82
CA TYR A 115 -40.61 -9.82 12.74
C TYR A 115 -41.84 -10.71 12.92
N VAL A 116 -41.67 -11.98 13.27
CA VAL A 116 -42.78 -12.93 13.44
C VAL A 116 -43.64 -12.62 14.66
N GLU A 117 -43.03 -12.22 15.78
CA GLU A 117 -43.74 -11.99 17.05
C GLU A 117 -44.43 -10.61 17.09
N TYR A 118 -43.76 -9.56 16.59
CA TYR A 118 -44.22 -8.18 16.72
C TYR A 118 -44.78 -7.58 15.42
N ASP A 119 -44.75 -8.32 14.31
CA ASP A 119 -45.13 -7.86 12.95
C ASP A 119 -44.47 -6.52 12.55
N ASN A 120 -43.27 -6.26 13.10
CA ASN A 120 -42.56 -4.99 12.95
C ASN A 120 -41.30 -5.16 12.09
N LEU A 121 -41.46 -4.91 10.80
CA LEU A 121 -40.37 -4.99 9.83
C LEU A 121 -39.21 -4.04 10.18
N PHE A 122 -39.51 -2.82 10.62
CA PHE A 122 -38.49 -1.82 10.89
C PHE A 122 -37.63 -2.18 12.10
N GLN A 123 -38.24 -2.72 13.16
CA GLN A 123 -37.50 -3.19 14.33
C GLN A 123 -36.56 -4.36 13.98
N SER A 124 -37.05 -5.27 13.14
CA SER A 124 -36.27 -6.39 12.59
C SER A 124 -35.06 -5.90 11.78
N VAL A 125 -35.28 -4.97 10.85
CA VAL A 125 -34.21 -4.41 9.99
C VAL A 125 -33.19 -3.61 10.79
N GLY A 126 -33.63 -2.82 11.77
CA GLY A 126 -32.73 -2.09 12.67
C GLY A 126 -31.82 -3.04 13.44
N LEU A 127 -32.39 -4.05 14.10
CA LEU A 127 -31.63 -5.08 14.81
C LEU A 127 -30.62 -5.79 13.91
N ALA A 128 -31.03 -6.20 12.70
CA ALA A 128 -30.14 -6.84 11.73
C ALA A 128 -28.98 -5.91 11.34
N THR A 129 -29.27 -4.62 11.08
CA THR A 129 -28.26 -3.62 10.71
C THR A 129 -27.21 -3.43 11.80
N ALA A 130 -27.64 -3.29 13.06
CA ALA A 130 -26.74 -3.16 14.20
C ALA A 130 -25.83 -4.39 14.37
N VAL A 131 -26.40 -5.60 14.28
CA VAL A 131 -25.63 -6.84 14.45
C VAL A 131 -24.62 -7.05 13.32
N ILE A 132 -25.02 -6.79 12.06
CA ILE A 132 -24.10 -6.85 10.91
C ILE A 132 -22.96 -5.86 11.09
N TRP A 133 -23.26 -4.63 11.53
CA TRP A 133 -22.22 -3.64 11.77
C TRP A 133 -21.23 -4.08 12.85
N ILE A 134 -21.72 -4.59 13.99
CA ILE A 134 -20.85 -5.09 15.07
C ILE A 134 -19.95 -6.22 14.57
N ALA A 135 -20.47 -7.12 13.73
CA ALA A 135 -19.67 -8.20 13.14
C ALA A 135 -18.57 -7.66 12.22
N LEU A 136 -18.89 -6.70 11.34
CA LEU A 136 -17.91 -6.05 10.46
C LEU A 136 -16.84 -5.29 11.25
N PHE A 137 -17.27 -4.55 12.26
CA PHE A 137 -16.38 -3.84 13.19
C PHE A 137 -15.41 -4.82 13.86
N LEU A 138 -15.91 -5.94 14.38
CA LEU A 138 -15.08 -6.93 15.08
C LEU A 138 -14.02 -7.52 14.15
N ILE A 139 -14.39 -7.87 12.91
CA ILE A 139 -13.47 -8.39 11.89
C ILE A 139 -12.37 -7.36 11.61
N TYR A 140 -12.74 -6.11 11.33
CA TYR A 140 -11.79 -5.06 11.01
C TYR A 140 -10.87 -4.73 12.20
N PHE A 141 -11.44 -4.60 13.40
CA PHE A 141 -10.69 -4.28 14.61
C PHE A 141 -9.65 -5.36 14.91
N MET A 142 -10.05 -6.64 14.88
CA MET A 142 -9.13 -7.76 15.07
C MET A 142 -8.06 -7.82 13.99
N TRP A 143 -8.42 -7.63 12.72
CA TRP A 143 -7.43 -7.55 11.65
C TRP A 143 -6.41 -6.43 11.90
N SER A 144 -6.87 -5.24 12.30
CA SER A 144 -6.00 -4.09 12.54
C SER A 144 -5.02 -4.36 13.69
N VAL A 145 -5.50 -4.91 14.80
CA VAL A 145 -4.66 -5.26 15.97
C VAL A 145 -3.63 -6.30 15.58
N TYR A 146 -4.02 -7.33 14.83
CA TYR A 146 -3.08 -8.33 14.34
C TYR A 146 -2.02 -7.73 13.43
N HIS A 147 -2.45 -6.97 12.42
CA HIS A 147 -1.56 -6.42 11.42
C HIS A 147 -0.49 -5.49 12.03
N TYR A 148 -0.88 -4.59 12.94
CA TYR A 148 0.06 -3.63 13.51
C TYR A 148 0.80 -4.16 14.74
N ASN A 149 0.12 -4.84 15.68
CA ASN A 149 0.78 -5.26 16.94
C ASN A 149 1.51 -6.59 16.83
N ILE A 150 1.05 -7.51 15.98
CA ILE A 150 1.63 -8.85 15.86
C ILE A 150 2.54 -8.93 14.64
N ASN A 151 2.11 -8.36 13.51
CA ASN A 151 2.88 -8.36 12.27
C ASN A 151 3.73 -7.09 12.06
N TYR A 152 3.71 -6.15 13.01
CA TYR A 152 4.49 -4.91 12.98
C TYR A 152 4.23 -4.03 11.75
N GLY A 153 3.01 -4.09 11.19
CA GLY A 153 2.61 -3.34 9.99
C GLY A 153 3.05 -3.97 8.67
N LEU A 154 3.66 -5.16 8.71
CA LEU A 154 4.04 -5.91 7.51
C LEU A 154 2.97 -6.94 7.12
N THR A 155 2.86 -7.23 5.83
CA THR A 155 2.00 -8.32 5.36
C THR A 155 2.69 -9.66 5.54
N ASP A 156 1.93 -10.76 5.52
CA ASP A 156 2.51 -12.10 5.57
C ASP A 156 3.47 -12.36 4.38
N GLN A 157 3.23 -11.72 3.23
CA GLN A 157 4.10 -11.80 2.06
C GLN A 157 5.44 -11.08 2.30
N ASP A 158 5.44 -9.94 2.98
CA ASP A 158 6.65 -9.19 3.29
C ASP A 158 7.54 -9.96 4.27
N TRP A 159 6.93 -10.57 5.29
CA TRP A 159 7.62 -11.49 6.19
C TRP A 159 8.24 -12.66 5.44
N GLN A 160 7.50 -13.27 4.49
CA GLN A 160 8.03 -14.37 3.68
C GLN A 160 9.25 -13.94 2.86
N ARG A 161 9.23 -12.75 2.25
CA ARG A 161 10.39 -12.21 1.51
C ARG A 161 11.62 -12.05 2.40
N ILE A 162 11.45 -11.54 3.62
CA ILE A 162 12.55 -11.37 4.57
C ILE A 162 13.13 -12.73 4.99
N TYR A 163 12.29 -13.74 5.19
CA TYR A 163 12.76 -15.09 5.51
C TYR A 163 13.47 -15.76 4.35
N ASP A 164 12.94 -15.65 3.13
CA ASP A 164 13.59 -16.18 1.94
C ASP A 164 14.95 -15.49 1.72
N ALA A 165 15.05 -14.19 2.01
CA ALA A 165 16.31 -13.47 2.00
C ALA A 165 17.30 -13.99 3.05
N LYS A 166 16.85 -14.23 4.30
CA LYS A 166 17.69 -14.82 5.37
C LYS A 166 18.14 -16.25 5.03
N ASP A 167 17.27 -17.06 4.43
CA ASP A 167 17.59 -18.43 4.01
C ASP A 167 18.64 -18.42 2.89
N ARG A 168 18.45 -17.58 1.86
CA ARG A 168 19.44 -17.37 0.80
C ARG A 168 20.80 -16.93 1.35
N TYR A 169 20.80 -16.01 2.31
CA TYR A 169 22.02 -15.57 2.97
C TYR A 169 22.72 -16.71 3.72
N SER A 170 21.97 -17.55 4.44
CA SER A 170 22.51 -18.73 5.12
C SER A 170 23.10 -19.78 4.17
N GLN A 171 22.60 -19.83 2.92
CA GLN A 171 23.09 -20.69 1.85
C GLN A 171 24.28 -20.09 1.09
N GLY A 172 24.78 -18.91 1.50
CA GLY A 172 25.94 -18.24 0.91
C GLY A 172 25.64 -17.44 -0.35
N PHE A 173 24.36 -17.18 -0.67
CA PHE A 173 24.00 -16.28 -1.76
C PHE A 173 24.15 -14.81 -1.33
N PRO A 174 24.54 -13.91 -2.25
CA PRO A 174 24.61 -12.49 -1.98
C PRO A 174 23.19 -11.93 -1.76
N VAL A 175 22.93 -11.38 -0.58
CA VAL A 175 21.65 -10.78 -0.18
C VAL A 175 21.93 -9.42 0.43
N LYS A 176 21.13 -8.40 0.08
CA LYS A 176 21.28 -7.05 0.63
C LYS A 176 20.84 -7.03 2.10
N ALA A 177 21.55 -6.27 2.95
CA ALA A 177 21.18 -6.10 4.36
C ALA A 177 19.74 -5.58 4.55
N SER A 178 19.26 -4.73 3.63
CA SER A 178 17.89 -4.21 3.63
C SER A 178 16.82 -5.28 3.40
N GLU A 179 17.11 -6.36 2.66
CA GLU A 179 16.18 -7.48 2.42
C GLU A 179 16.00 -8.37 3.65
N MET A 180 16.95 -8.32 4.59
CA MET A 180 16.92 -9.09 5.83
C MET A 180 16.44 -8.27 7.04
N ALA A 181 16.19 -6.97 6.85
CA ALA A 181 15.78 -6.06 7.90
C ALA A 181 14.39 -6.43 8.42
N THR A 182 14.32 -6.81 9.69
CA THR A 182 13.06 -7.08 10.39
C THR A 182 12.74 -5.92 11.34
N PRO A 183 11.52 -5.35 11.30
CA PRO A 183 11.11 -4.39 12.29
C PRO A 183 11.07 -5.05 13.67
N GLU A 184 11.67 -4.40 14.67
CA GLU A 184 11.71 -4.91 16.05
C GLU A 184 10.44 -4.56 16.85
N TYR A 185 9.73 -3.50 16.44
CA TYR A 185 8.57 -2.97 17.14
C TYR A 185 7.53 -2.42 16.19
N ASN A 186 6.31 -2.27 16.70
CA ASN A 186 5.21 -1.65 15.98
C ASN A 186 5.48 -0.13 15.87
N PRO A 187 5.48 0.46 14.66
CA PRO A 187 5.65 1.90 14.46
C PRO A 187 4.64 2.77 15.21
N TYR A 188 3.46 2.23 15.53
CA TYR A 188 2.37 2.96 16.21
C TYR A 188 2.20 2.53 17.67
N ARG A 189 3.19 1.90 18.30
CA ARG A 189 3.08 1.35 19.66
C ARG A 189 2.64 2.38 20.72
N SER A 190 3.00 3.65 20.55
CA SER A 190 2.64 4.77 21.43
C SER A 190 1.17 5.19 21.28
N GLN A 191 0.53 4.80 20.18
CA GLN A 191 -0.85 5.11 19.87
C GLN A 191 -1.82 4.14 20.53
N THR A 192 -3.09 4.55 20.62
CA THR A 192 -4.15 3.72 21.22
C THR A 192 -4.28 2.39 20.49
N PHE A 193 -4.20 1.29 21.24
CA PHE A 193 -4.17 -0.09 20.73
C PHE A 193 -3.04 -0.38 19.74
N GLY A 194 -2.01 0.47 19.65
CA GLY A 194 -0.94 0.31 18.67
C GLY A 194 -1.40 0.50 17.22
N LEU A 195 -2.46 1.28 16.99
CA LEU A 195 -3.04 1.50 15.67
C LEU A 195 -2.68 2.87 15.09
N PRO A 196 -2.71 3.04 13.76
CA PRO A 196 -2.47 4.34 13.14
C PRO A 196 -3.37 5.45 13.72
N PRO A 197 -2.85 6.69 13.78
CA PRO A 197 -3.59 7.81 14.32
C PRO A 197 -4.88 8.03 13.53
N GLY A 198 -6.01 8.04 14.25
CA GLY A 198 -7.34 8.23 13.68
C GLY A 198 -8.13 6.94 13.42
N THR A 199 -7.50 5.76 13.40
CA THR A 199 -8.21 4.49 13.18
C THR A 199 -9.24 4.21 14.27
N VAL A 200 -8.86 4.33 15.54
CA VAL A 200 -9.78 4.14 16.69
C VAL A 200 -10.91 5.16 16.68
N ARG A 201 -10.60 6.43 16.37
CA ARG A 201 -11.59 7.51 16.30
C ARG A 201 -12.62 7.25 15.19
N GLY A 202 -12.15 6.87 14.00
CA GLY A 202 -12.99 6.55 12.86
C GLY A 202 -13.90 5.36 13.17
N MET A 203 -13.34 4.29 13.76
CA MET A 203 -14.11 3.13 14.19
C MET A 203 -15.24 3.48 15.18
N ILE A 204 -14.98 4.34 16.17
CA ILE A 204 -16.00 4.82 17.11
C ILE A 204 -17.04 5.69 16.40
N ALA A 205 -16.61 6.63 15.54
CA ALA A 205 -17.52 7.52 14.82
C ALA A 205 -18.48 6.76 13.90
N PHE A 206 -17.98 5.79 13.13
CA PHE A 206 -18.83 4.94 12.30
C PHE A 206 -19.75 4.05 13.12
N THR A 207 -19.32 3.60 14.30
CA THR A 207 -20.18 2.81 15.21
C THR A 207 -21.32 3.63 15.78
N LEU A 208 -21.07 4.89 16.15
CA LEU A 208 -22.13 5.82 16.56
C LEU A 208 -23.09 6.12 15.41
N LEU A 209 -22.58 6.32 14.19
CA LEU A 209 -23.40 6.55 13.00
C LEU A 209 -24.32 5.36 12.70
N MET A 210 -23.76 4.15 12.64
CA MET A 210 -24.53 2.94 12.34
C MET A 210 -25.51 2.60 13.47
N GLY A 211 -25.13 2.86 14.73
CA GLY A 211 -26.03 2.75 15.88
C GLY A 211 -27.21 3.73 15.80
N GLY A 212 -26.93 5.00 15.49
CA GLY A 212 -27.96 6.03 15.29
C GLY A 212 -28.88 5.73 14.11
N MET A 213 -28.35 5.24 12.99
CA MET A 213 -29.16 4.81 11.85
C MET A 213 -30.01 3.58 12.18
N SER A 214 -29.47 2.61 12.92
CA SER A 214 -30.26 1.48 13.42
C SER A 214 -31.43 1.97 14.28
N LEU A 215 -31.19 2.89 15.22
CA LEU A 215 -32.23 3.49 16.05
C LEU A 215 -33.28 4.23 15.21
N LEU A 216 -32.84 4.96 14.19
CA LEU A 216 -33.71 5.66 13.24
C LEU A 216 -34.61 4.71 12.47
N ILE A 217 -34.06 3.60 11.99
CA ILE A 217 -34.85 2.57 11.30
C ILE A 217 -35.90 2.02 12.25
N VAL A 218 -35.52 1.60 13.47
CA VAL A 218 -36.48 1.10 14.48
C VAL A 218 -37.58 2.13 14.73
N SER A 219 -37.23 3.43 14.77
CA SER A 219 -38.18 4.48 15.10
C SER A 219 -39.36 4.59 14.13
N PHE A 220 -39.18 4.23 12.85
CA PHE A 220 -40.25 4.29 11.85
C PHE A 220 -41.34 3.24 12.05
N GLY A 221 -41.06 2.13 12.74
CA GLY A 221 -42.02 1.03 12.91
C GLY A 221 -42.80 1.03 14.21
N THR A 222 -42.49 1.93 15.14
CA THR A 222 -43.01 1.90 16.51
C THR A 222 -43.68 3.23 16.84
N GLN A 223 -44.95 3.19 17.26
CA GLN A 223 -45.63 4.38 17.76
C GLN A 223 -45.23 4.61 19.22
N TYR A 224 -44.27 5.50 19.45
CA TYR A 224 -43.89 5.91 20.80
C TYR A 224 -44.89 6.94 21.35
N SER A 225 -45.31 6.77 22.61
CA SER A 225 -46.17 7.74 23.29
C SER A 225 -45.59 8.13 24.65
N GLY A 226 -45.76 9.40 25.04
CA GLY A 226 -45.36 9.90 26.36
C GLY A 226 -43.87 9.70 26.68
N ALA A 227 -43.58 8.91 27.72
CA ALA A 227 -42.24 8.71 28.25
C ALA A 227 -41.29 8.01 27.27
N ASP A 228 -41.79 7.10 26.43
CA ASP A 228 -40.95 6.34 25.50
C ASP A 228 -40.44 7.21 24.35
N ALA A 229 -41.23 8.21 23.93
CA ALA A 229 -40.83 9.18 22.92
C ALA A 229 -39.74 10.13 23.44
N ALA A 230 -39.84 10.53 24.72
CA ALA A 230 -38.82 11.35 25.37
C ALA A 230 -37.49 10.58 25.51
N LEU A 231 -37.55 9.31 25.90
CA LEU A 231 -36.38 8.44 26.01
C LEU A 231 -35.71 8.21 24.64
N LEU A 232 -36.49 8.01 23.58
CA LEU A 232 -35.95 7.88 22.22
C LEU A 232 -35.29 9.18 21.73
N SER A 233 -35.92 10.33 21.97
CA SER A 233 -35.33 11.64 21.65
C SER A 233 -33.99 11.85 22.36
N GLN A 234 -33.91 11.48 23.64
CA GLN A 234 -32.67 11.55 24.41
C GLN A 234 -31.58 10.62 23.85
N GLN A 235 -31.95 9.42 23.39
CA GLN A 235 -31.02 8.51 22.72
C GLN A 235 -30.51 9.09 21.40
N PHE A 236 -31.37 9.67 20.58
CA PHE A 236 -30.95 10.37 19.34
C PHE A 236 -30.03 11.55 19.64
N GLU A 237 -30.37 12.40 20.60
CA GLU A 237 -29.53 13.52 21.01
C GLU A 237 -28.15 13.04 21.49
N PHE A 238 -28.10 11.92 22.22
CA PHE A 238 -26.84 11.29 22.61
C PHE A 238 -26.01 10.87 21.39
N PHE A 239 -26.59 10.13 20.44
CA PHE A 239 -25.89 9.68 19.24
C PHE A 239 -25.47 10.85 18.35
N GLU A 240 -26.32 11.86 18.17
CA GLU A 240 -26.02 13.08 17.42
C GLU A 240 -24.87 13.85 18.07
N THR A 241 -24.97 14.12 19.37
CA THR A 241 -23.93 14.87 20.11
C THR A 241 -22.61 14.10 20.09
N ALA A 242 -22.64 12.80 20.36
CA ALA A 242 -21.45 11.97 20.32
C ALA A 242 -20.85 11.90 18.91
N PHE A 243 -21.67 11.76 17.86
CA PHE A 243 -21.21 11.75 16.48
C PHE A 243 -20.62 13.09 16.06
N LEU A 244 -21.30 14.20 16.34
CA LEU A 244 -20.79 15.56 16.07
C LEU A 244 -19.50 15.84 16.84
N MET A 245 -19.41 15.43 18.10
CA MET A 245 -18.19 15.57 18.90
C MET A 245 -17.04 14.74 18.29
N MET A 246 -17.30 13.51 17.84
CA MET A 246 -16.30 12.66 17.20
C MET A 246 -15.86 13.17 15.82
N ILE A 247 -16.79 13.68 15.02
CA ILE A 247 -16.51 14.33 13.72
C ILE A 247 -15.74 15.63 13.94
N ALA A 248 -16.11 16.44 14.93
CA ALA A 248 -15.37 17.63 15.31
C ALA A 248 -13.96 17.29 15.82
N PHE A 249 -13.79 16.20 16.56
CA PHE A 249 -12.46 15.73 16.98
C PHE A 249 -11.63 15.18 15.79
N TYR A 250 -12.28 14.54 14.82
CA TYR A 250 -11.63 13.95 13.65
C TYR A 250 -11.25 15.00 12.58
N PHE A 251 -12.16 15.94 12.28
CA PHE A 251 -11.96 16.99 11.27
C PHE A 251 -11.46 18.31 11.86
N GLY A 252 -11.73 18.60 13.14
CA GLY A 252 -11.25 19.81 13.81
C GLY A 252 -9.73 19.89 13.81
N ASP A 253 -9.03 18.79 14.13
CA ASP A 253 -7.56 18.73 14.10
C ASP A 253 -6.99 18.92 12.68
N LYS A 254 -7.51 18.18 11.68
CA LYS A 254 -7.04 18.32 10.28
C LYS A 254 -7.36 19.67 9.65
N SER A 255 -8.53 20.25 9.95
CA SER A 255 -8.93 21.57 9.44
C SER A 255 -8.17 22.71 10.11
N LEU A 256 -7.90 22.63 11.43
CA LEU A 256 -7.03 23.58 12.13
C LEU A 256 -5.58 23.50 11.64
N LYS A 257 -5.01 22.29 11.47
CA LYS A 257 -3.67 22.11 10.88
C LYS A 257 -3.59 22.71 9.46
N TYR A 258 -4.64 22.55 8.65
CA TYR A 258 -4.72 23.12 7.30
C TYR A 258 -4.90 24.64 7.29
N LEU A 259 -5.72 25.19 8.20
CA LEU A 259 -5.95 26.63 8.35
C LEU A 259 -4.75 27.36 8.97
N GLN A 260 -4.04 26.72 9.90
CA GLN A 260 -2.84 27.25 10.54
C GLN A 260 -1.69 27.43 9.54
N ASN A 261 -1.47 26.46 8.65
CA ASN A 261 -0.49 26.59 7.56
C ASN A 261 -0.84 27.73 6.59
N ARG A 262 -2.13 28.06 6.44
CA ARG A 262 -2.61 29.17 5.62
C ARG A 262 -2.46 30.54 6.31
N TRP A 263 -2.42 30.58 7.64
CA TRP A 263 -2.28 31.80 8.44
C TRP A 263 -0.84 32.13 8.84
N THR A 264 0.13 31.27 8.54
CA THR A 264 1.54 31.68 8.57
C THR A 264 1.82 32.57 7.35
N PRO A 265 2.10 33.87 7.51
CA PRO A 265 2.48 34.69 6.38
C PRO A 265 3.83 34.18 5.88
N LYS A 266 3.92 33.85 4.58
CA LYS A 266 5.21 33.78 3.87
C LYS A 266 5.91 35.13 4.11
N LYS A 267 6.89 35.18 5.02
CA LYS A 267 7.78 36.33 5.12
C LYS A 267 8.60 36.38 3.84
N GLY A 268 8.16 37.23 2.92
CA GLY A 268 8.95 37.69 1.78
C GLY A 268 10.21 38.40 2.24
N GLY A 269 11.25 38.27 1.44
CA GLY A 269 12.57 38.83 1.73
C GLY A 269 12.62 40.35 1.64
N GLU A 270 13.62 40.92 2.30
CA GLU A 270 14.31 42.14 1.88
C GLU A 270 15.70 42.20 2.55
N ASN A 271 16.69 42.59 1.75
CA ASN A 271 18.10 42.76 2.11
C ASN A 271 18.34 43.95 3.05
N LYS A 272 19.34 43.84 3.93
CA LYS A 272 20.34 44.89 4.17
C LYS A 272 21.58 44.37 4.90
N GLU A 273 22.74 44.77 4.39
CA GLU A 273 24.09 44.43 4.82
C GLU A 273 24.56 45.18 6.08
N SER A 274 25.53 44.54 6.76
CA SER A 274 26.81 45.06 7.28
C SER A 274 27.05 44.95 8.80
N GLY A 275 28.20 44.37 9.17
CA GLY A 275 28.90 44.69 10.42
C GLY A 275 29.40 43.57 11.35
N SER A 276 30.42 42.82 10.92
CA SER A 276 31.58 42.29 11.69
C SER A 276 31.46 41.55 13.05
N SER A 277 31.90 40.28 13.00
CA SER A 277 32.82 39.54 13.92
C SER A 277 32.56 39.44 15.44
N ALA A 278 32.31 38.21 15.91
CA ALA A 278 33.03 37.57 17.04
C ALA A 278 32.57 36.11 17.29
N THR A 279 33.55 35.20 17.25
CA THR A 279 33.76 33.98 18.05
C THR A 279 32.66 32.92 18.29
N THR A 280 33.06 31.71 17.93
CA THR A 280 32.61 30.37 18.29
C THR A 280 32.10 30.19 19.72
N SER A 281 30.85 29.74 19.86
CA SER A 281 30.44 28.81 20.92
C SER A 281 29.32 27.90 20.40
N THR A 282 29.56 26.61 20.52
CA THR A 282 28.60 25.51 20.38
C THR A 282 27.49 25.66 21.42
N SER A 283 26.25 25.78 20.96
CA SER A 283 25.07 25.47 21.77
C SER A 283 24.00 24.87 20.88
N ASP A 284 23.71 23.59 21.12
CA ASP A 284 22.49 22.93 20.67
C ASP A 284 21.29 23.82 20.95
N ASN A 285 20.53 24.14 19.90
CA ASN A 285 19.31 24.91 20.04
C ASN A 285 18.17 24.13 19.38
N TRP A 286 17.57 23.24 20.16
CA TRP A 286 16.23 22.72 19.90
C TRP A 286 15.26 23.90 19.96
N SER A 287 14.73 24.30 18.81
CA SER A 287 13.62 25.26 18.77
C SER A 287 12.34 24.56 19.25
N LEU A 288 12.06 24.70 20.53
CA LEU A 288 10.80 24.33 21.17
C LEU A 288 9.69 25.25 20.64
N SER A 289 8.89 24.78 19.68
CA SER A 289 7.64 25.45 19.32
C SER A 289 6.67 25.35 20.51
N GLN A 290 6.27 26.49 21.07
CA GLN A 290 5.37 26.52 22.22
C GLN A 290 4.00 25.87 21.88
N PRO A 291 3.50 24.93 22.70
CA PRO A 291 2.21 24.28 22.50
C PRO A 291 1.07 25.26 22.77
N LYS A 292 0.05 25.28 21.89
CA LYS A 292 -1.13 26.18 22.00
C LYS A 292 -2.43 25.45 22.32
N SER A 293 -2.36 24.21 22.79
CA SER A 293 -3.47 23.55 23.47
C SER A 293 -2.96 22.47 24.43
N SER A 294 -3.77 22.08 25.42
CA SER A 294 -3.46 20.98 26.33
C SER A 294 -3.33 19.62 25.61
N LEU A 295 -3.80 19.51 24.37
CA LEU A 295 -3.72 18.31 23.52
C LEU A 295 -2.45 18.28 22.64
N ASP A 296 -1.82 19.44 22.36
CA ASP A 296 -0.50 19.49 21.72
C ASP A 296 0.59 18.88 22.63
N PHE A 297 0.33 18.81 23.94
CA PHE A 297 1.26 18.22 24.90
C PHE A 297 1.31 16.70 24.77
N ASP A 298 0.16 16.05 24.57
CA ASP A 298 0.08 14.58 24.45
C ASP A 298 0.61 14.10 23.09
N GLU A 299 0.22 14.73 21.98
CA GLU A 299 0.68 14.33 20.63
C GLU A 299 2.20 14.59 20.42
N ASN A 300 2.74 15.68 21.00
CA ASN A 300 4.18 15.90 21.03
C ASN A 300 4.88 14.98 22.04
N ALA A 301 4.26 14.63 23.18
CA ALA A 301 4.85 13.70 24.13
C ALA A 301 5.01 12.29 23.51
N PHE A 302 4.00 11.78 22.81
CA PHE A 302 4.08 10.48 22.14
C PHE A 302 5.09 10.47 20.99
N SER A 303 5.16 11.54 20.19
CA SER A 303 6.15 11.63 19.10
C SER A 303 7.58 11.86 19.62
N LEU A 304 7.75 12.54 20.75
CA LEU A 304 9.04 12.67 21.43
C LEU A 304 9.47 11.36 22.07
N GLU A 305 8.56 10.55 22.61
CA GLU A 305 8.84 9.22 23.16
C GLU A 305 9.27 8.23 22.06
N ASP A 306 8.60 8.24 20.91
CA ASP A 306 8.97 7.43 19.74
C ASP A 306 10.34 7.87 19.18
N SER A 307 10.59 9.20 19.08
CA SER A 307 11.86 9.74 18.60
C SER A 307 13.03 9.47 19.57
N ALA A 308 12.78 9.53 20.88
CA ALA A 308 13.77 9.22 21.91
C ALA A 308 14.13 7.73 21.93
N PHE A 309 13.17 6.85 21.65
CA PHE A 309 13.39 5.42 21.55
C PHE A 309 14.20 5.04 20.29
N ASP A 310 13.87 5.63 19.14
CA ASP A 310 14.65 5.48 17.89
C ASP A 310 16.11 5.96 18.06
N ALA A 311 16.33 6.97 18.91
CA ALA A 311 17.66 7.46 19.23
C ALA A 311 18.44 6.52 20.16
N SER A 312 17.77 5.81 21.08
CA SER A 312 18.41 4.88 22.02
C SER A 312 18.76 3.51 21.41
N ASN A 313 18.12 3.11 20.30
CA ASN A 313 18.28 1.78 19.70
C ASN A 313 19.20 1.74 18.46
N ARG A 314 19.91 2.82 18.13
CA ARG A 314 21.01 2.73 17.14
C ARG A 314 22.17 1.94 17.76
N HIS A 315 22.42 0.74 17.26
CA HIS A 315 23.56 -0.08 17.68
C HIS A 315 24.91 0.67 17.47
N PRO A 316 25.85 0.63 18.43
CA PRO A 316 27.22 1.09 18.22
C PRO A 316 28.00 0.07 17.38
N GLU A 317 28.69 0.54 16.34
CA GLU A 317 29.64 -0.26 15.55
C GLU A 317 30.89 -0.60 16.39
N ASP A 318 31.07 -1.88 16.72
CA ASP A 318 32.34 -2.44 17.19
C ASP A 318 32.48 -3.87 16.62
N ALA A 319 33.07 -4.00 15.43
CA ALA A 319 33.54 -5.28 14.89
C ALA A 319 34.94 -5.10 14.28
N GLY A 320 35.89 -5.92 14.71
CA GLY A 320 37.33 -5.69 14.52
C GLY A 320 37.90 -5.88 13.11
N PRO A 321 39.15 -5.39 12.88
CA PRO A 321 39.76 -5.16 11.57
C PRO A 321 40.09 -6.41 10.73
N LEU A 322 39.95 -7.61 11.27
CA LEU A 322 40.29 -8.87 10.57
C LEU A 322 39.11 -9.49 9.82
N GLU A 323 37.87 -9.21 10.23
CA GLU A 323 36.68 -9.66 9.50
C GLU A 323 36.44 -8.76 8.26
N GLU A 324 36.74 -7.47 8.39
CA GLU A 324 36.73 -6.51 7.27
C GLU A 324 37.72 -6.87 6.16
N GLN A 325 38.90 -7.41 6.48
CA GLN A 325 39.87 -7.83 5.46
C GLN A 325 39.40 -9.07 4.68
N ARG A 326 38.70 -10.01 5.32
CA ARG A 326 38.13 -11.18 4.63
C ARG A 326 36.92 -10.78 3.76
N VAL A 327 36.08 -9.87 4.25
CA VAL A 327 34.95 -9.31 3.50
C VAL A 327 35.45 -8.45 2.33
N ALA A 328 36.45 -7.59 2.53
CA ALA A 328 37.05 -6.74 1.50
C ALA A 328 37.76 -7.53 0.37
N LEU A 329 38.41 -8.65 0.70
CA LEU A 329 39.05 -9.53 -0.30
C LEU A 329 38.04 -10.38 -1.08
N SER A 330 36.85 -10.65 -0.52
CA SER A 330 35.76 -11.35 -1.22
C SER A 330 34.89 -10.41 -2.08
N THR A 331 34.92 -9.11 -1.79
CA THR A 331 34.16 -8.06 -2.51
C THR A 331 34.99 -7.31 -3.56
N SER A 332 36.28 -7.62 -3.72
CA SER A 332 37.18 -6.95 -4.66
C SER A 332 36.99 -7.32 -6.14
N PHE A 333 35.96 -8.12 -6.49
CA PHE A 333 35.66 -8.44 -7.89
C PHE A 333 34.43 -7.76 -8.48
N ASP A 334 33.67 -6.98 -7.72
CA ASP A 334 32.53 -6.22 -8.26
C ASP A 334 32.43 -4.83 -7.61
N GLN A 335 33.38 -3.94 -7.91
CA GLN A 335 33.16 -2.51 -7.72
C GLN A 335 32.41 -1.94 -8.93
N VAL A 336 31.08 -1.90 -8.84
CA VAL A 336 30.25 -0.93 -9.57
C VAL A 336 29.90 0.19 -8.56
N PRO A 337 30.14 1.48 -8.88
CA PRO A 337 29.98 2.57 -7.91
C PRO A 337 28.57 2.69 -7.32
N GLU A 338 28.52 3.05 -6.04
CA GLU A 338 27.34 3.28 -5.17
C GLU A 338 26.41 4.41 -5.64
N ALA A 339 25.72 4.23 -6.77
CA ALA A 339 24.66 5.14 -7.23
C ALA A 339 23.33 4.44 -7.55
N PHE A 340 23.18 3.15 -7.20
CA PHE A 340 21.97 2.36 -7.46
C PHE A 340 21.59 1.49 -6.26
N GLN A 341 21.41 2.10 -5.09
CA GLN A 341 20.56 1.51 -4.05
C GLN A 341 19.10 1.82 -4.40
N VAL A 342 18.49 0.90 -5.15
CA VAL A 342 17.04 0.83 -5.30
C VAL A 342 16.48 0.36 -3.96
N ASN A 343 15.89 1.28 -3.19
CA ASN A 343 14.93 0.94 -2.16
C ASN A 343 13.75 0.24 -2.86
N GLU A 344 13.63 -1.07 -2.67
CA GLU A 344 12.41 -1.79 -3.03
C GLU A 344 11.32 -1.41 -2.04
N GLU A 345 10.55 -0.38 -2.39
CA GLU A 345 9.36 0.03 -1.66
C GLU A 345 8.15 -0.23 -2.56
N TYR A 346 7.62 -1.46 -2.52
CA TYR A 346 6.29 -1.79 -3.04
C TYR A 346 5.34 -1.96 -1.88
N VAL A 347 4.65 -0.88 -1.53
CA VAL A 347 3.24 -0.94 -1.14
C VAL A 347 2.58 0.24 -1.84
N GLN A 348 1.98 -0.01 -3.02
CA GLN A 348 0.90 0.85 -3.49
C GLN A 348 -0.26 0.64 -2.50
N ILE A 349 -0.22 1.35 -1.38
CA ILE A 349 -1.41 1.57 -0.58
C ILE A 349 -2.38 2.23 -1.55
N LYS A 350 -3.57 1.64 -1.68
CA LYS A 350 -4.74 2.23 -2.36
C LYS A 350 -5.19 3.50 -1.62
N ASP A 351 -4.30 4.48 -1.50
CA ASP A 351 -4.63 5.85 -1.17
C ASP A 351 -5.07 6.50 -2.48
N ASN A 352 -6.36 6.34 -2.78
CA ASN A 352 -7.04 7.06 -3.85
C ASN A 352 -7.19 8.56 -3.52
N SER A 353 -6.28 9.13 -2.72
CA SER A 353 -6.29 10.54 -2.29
C SER A 353 -5.33 11.41 -3.09
N THR A 354 -4.60 10.87 -4.06
CA THR A 354 -3.95 11.65 -5.11
C THR A 354 -4.57 11.27 -6.44
N SER A 355 -5.32 12.18 -7.07
CA SER A 355 -5.89 12.06 -8.42
C SER A 355 -4.84 11.98 -9.54
N ARG A 356 -3.61 11.58 -9.20
CA ARG A 356 -2.41 11.68 -10.03
C ARG A 356 -1.78 10.32 -10.34
N VAL A 357 -2.21 9.24 -9.69
CA VAL A 357 -1.67 7.87 -9.87
C VAL A 357 -2.42 7.17 -11.00
N LEU A 358 -1.70 6.40 -11.81
CA LEU A 358 -2.26 5.61 -12.91
C LEU A 358 -2.92 4.33 -12.38
N SER A 359 -4.24 4.22 -12.51
CA SER A 359 -4.96 3.01 -12.11
C SER A 359 -4.99 1.94 -13.21
N ASP A 360 -5.14 0.67 -12.82
CA ASP A 360 -5.32 -0.44 -13.78
C ASP A 360 -6.55 -0.22 -14.69
N MET A 361 -7.58 0.50 -14.21
CA MET A 361 -8.76 0.85 -14.99
C MET A 361 -8.42 1.89 -16.08
N ASP A 362 -7.65 2.92 -15.74
CA ASP A 362 -7.22 3.94 -16.71
C ASP A 362 -6.35 3.33 -17.82
N ILE A 363 -5.47 2.39 -17.44
CA ILE A 363 -4.65 1.64 -18.40
C ILE A 363 -5.55 0.85 -19.35
N ARG A 364 -6.48 0.06 -18.82
CA ARG A 364 -7.42 -0.73 -19.63
C ARG A 364 -8.23 0.14 -20.59
N GLN A 365 -8.79 1.24 -20.09
CA GLN A 365 -9.58 2.15 -20.93
C GLN A 365 -8.76 2.71 -22.10
N ALA A 366 -7.54 3.19 -21.85
CA ALA A 366 -6.70 3.72 -22.91
C ALA A 366 -6.19 2.65 -23.88
N LEU A 367 -6.01 1.40 -23.42
CA LEU A 367 -5.70 0.25 -24.28
C LEU A 367 -6.91 -0.16 -25.14
N ASP A 368 -8.12 -0.16 -24.59
CA ASP A 368 -9.35 -0.44 -25.35
C ASP A 368 -9.58 0.64 -26.42
N GLU A 369 -9.32 1.91 -26.11
CA GLU A 369 -9.36 3.00 -27.10
C GLU A 369 -8.31 2.83 -28.21
N LEU A 370 -7.12 2.33 -27.86
CA LEU A 370 -6.07 2.02 -28.84
C LEU A 370 -6.49 0.87 -29.75
N GLU A 371 -7.05 -0.21 -29.18
CA GLU A 371 -7.56 -1.37 -29.95
C GLU A 371 -8.66 -0.93 -30.91
N GLN A 372 -9.61 -0.10 -30.46
CA GLN A 372 -10.70 0.39 -31.30
C GLN A 372 -10.23 1.28 -32.47
N ARG A 373 -9.23 2.14 -32.24
CA ARG A 373 -8.79 3.11 -33.26
C ARG A 373 -7.78 2.55 -34.24
N GLU A 374 -6.87 1.72 -33.76
CA GLU A 374 -5.69 1.29 -34.51
C GLU A 374 -5.69 -0.23 -34.78
N ASN A 375 -6.66 -0.98 -34.23
CA ASN A 375 -6.74 -2.44 -34.31
C ASN A 375 -5.46 -3.14 -33.81
N ILE A 376 -4.84 -2.56 -32.78
CA ILE A 376 -3.65 -3.12 -32.11
C ILE A 376 -3.99 -3.33 -30.64
N LYS A 377 -3.85 -4.56 -30.19
CA LYS A 377 -4.14 -4.95 -28.82
C LYS A 377 -2.85 -5.14 -28.03
N ILE A 378 -2.82 -4.62 -26.81
CA ILE A 378 -1.75 -4.86 -25.83
C ILE A 378 -2.40 -5.29 -24.52
N SER A 379 -1.86 -6.32 -23.87
CA SER A 379 -2.37 -6.74 -22.57
C SER A 379 -1.83 -5.88 -21.41
N LEU A 380 -2.64 -5.74 -20.37
CA LEU A 380 -2.28 -5.04 -19.14
C LEU A 380 -0.94 -5.54 -18.51
N PRO A 381 -0.65 -6.85 -18.43
CA PRO A 381 0.62 -7.34 -17.90
C PRO A 381 1.85 -6.81 -18.63
N VAL A 382 1.78 -6.57 -19.95
CA VAL A 382 2.88 -5.97 -20.73
C VAL A 382 3.16 -4.56 -20.23
N ILE A 383 2.13 -3.74 -20.06
CA ILE A 383 2.28 -2.37 -19.58
C ILE A 383 2.81 -2.35 -18.14
N LYS A 384 2.28 -3.21 -17.26
CA LYS A 384 2.75 -3.32 -15.87
C LYS A 384 4.22 -3.76 -15.80
N ALA A 385 4.65 -4.65 -16.68
CA ALA A 385 6.04 -5.07 -16.77
C ALA A 385 6.98 -3.91 -17.15
N ILE A 386 6.57 -3.05 -18.09
CA ILE A 386 7.34 -1.88 -18.48
C ILE A 386 7.40 -0.86 -17.34
N ILE A 387 6.27 -0.56 -16.70
CA ILE A 387 6.20 0.34 -15.54
C ILE A 387 7.14 -0.12 -14.41
N ALA A 388 7.12 -1.41 -14.09
CA ALA A 388 7.95 -1.98 -13.02
C ALA A 388 9.46 -1.79 -13.31
N VAL A 389 9.87 -1.86 -14.57
CA VAL A 389 11.28 -1.75 -14.96
C VAL A 389 11.74 -0.28 -15.11
N GLU A 390 10.90 0.61 -15.64
CA GLU A 390 11.31 1.98 -15.96
C GLU A 390 11.28 2.92 -14.75
N SER A 391 10.33 2.75 -13.83
CA SER A 391 10.12 3.70 -12.74
C SER A 391 10.00 3.07 -11.36
N ALA A 392 10.09 1.73 -11.24
CA ALA A 392 9.76 0.99 -10.03
C ALA A 392 8.33 1.29 -9.53
N GLY A 393 7.40 1.60 -10.45
CA GLY A 393 5.98 1.76 -10.15
C GLY A 393 5.53 3.16 -9.68
N ARG A 394 6.38 4.20 -9.77
CA ARG A 394 6.01 5.58 -9.38
C ARG A 394 6.52 6.64 -10.36
N GLY A 395 5.59 7.47 -10.86
CA GLY A 395 5.84 8.56 -11.80
C GLY A 395 5.98 9.94 -11.15
N HIS A 396 5.62 10.07 -9.87
CA HIS A 396 5.81 11.29 -9.07
C HIS A 396 6.68 11.04 -7.83
N LEU A 397 7.39 12.09 -7.43
CA LEU A 397 8.10 12.17 -6.15
C LEU A 397 7.11 12.36 -5.00
N HIS A 398 7.58 12.18 -3.77
CA HIS A 398 6.76 12.38 -2.56
C HIS A 398 6.24 13.81 -2.41
N ASP A 399 6.92 14.80 -2.99
CA ASP A 399 6.51 16.21 -3.00
C ASP A 399 5.45 16.53 -4.09
N GLY A 400 5.02 15.51 -4.85
CA GLY A 400 4.00 15.63 -5.89
C GLY A 400 4.52 16.12 -7.25
N ARG A 401 5.82 16.41 -7.38
CA ARG A 401 6.43 16.74 -8.69
C ARG A 401 6.68 15.47 -9.50
N ALA A 402 6.73 15.58 -10.84
CA ALA A 402 7.06 14.46 -11.70
C ALA A 402 8.44 13.90 -11.35
N LYS A 403 8.62 12.59 -11.41
CA LYS A 403 9.95 11.98 -11.32
C LYS A 403 10.73 12.38 -12.57
N ILE A 404 11.94 12.93 -12.38
CA ILE A 404 12.77 13.37 -13.50
C ILE A 404 14.18 12.78 -13.45
N LEU A 405 14.82 12.74 -14.61
CA LEU A 405 16.25 12.52 -14.76
C LEU A 405 16.80 13.55 -15.76
N PHE A 406 17.72 14.40 -15.30
CA PHE A 406 18.33 15.43 -16.14
C PHE A 406 19.63 14.93 -16.80
N GLU A 407 19.66 14.97 -18.13
CA GLU A 407 20.75 14.46 -18.96
C GLU A 407 21.65 15.59 -19.48
N GLY A 408 22.77 15.86 -18.80
CA GLY A 408 23.64 16.99 -19.14
C GLY A 408 24.29 16.89 -20.53
N HIS A 409 24.49 15.67 -21.04
CA HIS A 409 24.96 15.43 -22.41
C HIS A 409 23.91 15.72 -23.49
N LYS A 410 22.62 15.54 -23.17
CA LYS A 410 21.53 16.00 -24.03
C LYS A 410 21.41 17.52 -23.96
N PHE A 411 21.63 18.10 -22.79
CA PHE A 411 21.61 19.55 -22.63
C PHE A 411 22.72 20.21 -23.46
N TRP A 412 23.95 19.65 -23.44
CA TRP A 412 25.02 20.05 -24.35
C TRP A 412 24.57 20.06 -25.81
N HIS A 413 24.02 18.93 -26.29
CA HIS A 413 23.56 18.79 -27.67
C HIS A 413 22.50 19.83 -28.05
N TRP A 414 21.53 20.07 -27.19
CA TRP A 414 20.45 21.03 -27.46
C TRP A 414 20.91 22.49 -27.37
N LEU A 415 21.89 22.81 -26.52
CA LEU A 415 22.53 24.12 -26.51
C LEU A 415 23.22 24.40 -27.85
N GLU A 416 24.02 23.47 -28.38
CA GLU A 416 24.67 23.62 -29.70
C GLU A 416 23.63 23.81 -30.81
N LYS A 417 22.58 22.97 -30.80
CA LYS A 417 21.50 23.01 -31.79
C LYS A 417 20.72 24.32 -31.75
N PHE A 418 20.62 24.97 -30.59
CA PHE A 418 19.99 26.28 -30.43
C PHE A 418 20.98 27.46 -30.57
N GLY A 419 22.19 27.20 -31.06
CA GLY A 419 23.18 28.24 -31.36
C GLY A 419 23.89 28.81 -30.14
N LYS A 420 23.85 28.11 -29.00
CA LYS A 420 24.63 28.43 -27.80
C LYS A 420 25.91 27.60 -27.80
N ASP A 421 27.00 28.17 -27.33
CA ASP A 421 28.27 27.44 -27.16
C ASP A 421 28.33 26.81 -25.76
N PRO A 422 28.21 25.48 -25.63
CA PRO A 422 28.23 24.84 -24.32
C PRO A 422 29.60 24.95 -23.64
N LYS A 423 30.71 25.03 -24.40
CA LYS A 423 32.07 25.12 -23.85
C LYS A 423 32.26 26.38 -23.04
N SER A 424 31.81 27.53 -23.54
CA SER A 424 31.86 28.79 -22.80
C SER A 424 30.90 28.83 -21.60
N LEU A 425 29.79 28.09 -21.65
CA LEU A 425 28.79 28.05 -20.57
C LEU A 425 29.11 27.03 -19.46
N GLN A 426 29.99 26.05 -19.74
CA GLN A 426 30.32 24.93 -18.89
C GLN A 426 31.05 25.32 -17.60
N ALA A 427 31.86 26.39 -17.62
CA ALA A 427 32.66 26.80 -16.47
C ALA A 427 31.80 26.98 -15.20
N GLY A 428 32.09 26.18 -14.16
CA GLY A 428 31.36 26.15 -12.89
C GLY A 428 30.00 25.45 -12.94
N LYS A 429 29.66 24.80 -14.07
CA LYS A 429 28.39 24.10 -14.34
C LYS A 429 28.62 22.72 -14.96
N GLU A 430 29.77 22.12 -14.69
CA GLU A 430 30.21 20.83 -15.25
C GLU A 430 29.23 19.70 -14.90
N HIS A 431 28.52 19.83 -13.78
CA HIS A 431 27.50 18.87 -13.33
C HIS A 431 26.17 18.92 -14.11
N ILE A 432 25.96 19.94 -14.96
CA ILE A 432 24.79 20.05 -15.84
C ILE A 432 25.14 20.19 -17.33
N ILE A 433 26.38 20.54 -17.67
CA ILE A 433 26.84 20.69 -19.06
C ILE A 433 28.09 19.84 -19.25
N TYR A 434 27.97 18.75 -20.01
CA TYR A 434 29.07 17.84 -20.32
C TYR A 434 28.82 17.15 -21.67
N GLU A 435 29.86 16.90 -22.47
CA GLU A 435 29.69 16.38 -23.84
C GLU A 435 29.37 14.88 -23.88
N LYS A 436 29.96 14.10 -22.96
CA LYS A 436 29.86 12.63 -22.94
C LYS A 436 28.92 12.16 -21.84
N TRP A 437 28.09 11.17 -22.13
CA TRP A 437 27.22 10.56 -21.13
C TRP A 437 28.02 10.05 -19.92
N THR A 438 27.58 10.41 -18.71
CA THR A 438 28.16 9.97 -17.43
C THR A 438 27.07 9.92 -16.36
N ARG A 439 27.22 9.00 -15.40
CA ARG A 439 26.35 8.87 -14.22
C ARG A 439 26.80 9.69 -13.02
N GLU A 440 28.03 10.21 -13.05
CA GLU A 440 28.70 10.88 -11.92
C GLU A 440 27.91 12.06 -11.35
N HIS A 441 27.15 12.75 -12.20
CA HIS A 441 26.44 13.97 -11.81
C HIS A 441 24.99 13.75 -11.40
N TYR A 442 24.48 12.52 -11.45
CA TYR A 442 23.10 12.23 -11.07
C TYR A 442 22.94 12.32 -9.55
N ARG A 443 21.93 13.07 -9.10
CA ARG A 443 21.62 13.28 -7.68
C ARG A 443 20.43 12.44 -7.20
N VAL A 444 19.61 11.95 -8.13
CA VAL A 444 18.40 11.13 -7.91
C VAL A 444 17.32 11.86 -7.09
N GLY A 445 16.05 11.54 -7.36
CA GLY A 445 14.92 12.08 -6.61
C GLY A 445 14.77 13.61 -6.74
N ALA A 446 14.40 14.27 -5.64
CA ALA A 446 14.09 15.71 -5.62
C ALA A 446 15.26 16.61 -6.02
N LYS A 447 16.51 16.16 -5.82
CA LYS A 447 17.72 16.94 -6.13
C LYS A 447 18.00 17.09 -7.63
N GLU A 448 17.37 16.26 -8.48
CA GLU A 448 17.45 16.45 -9.94
C GLU A 448 16.78 17.76 -10.38
N TYR A 449 15.79 18.26 -9.62
CA TYR A 449 15.17 19.55 -9.92
C TYR A 449 16.13 20.73 -9.73
N GLU A 450 17.09 20.64 -8.80
CA GLU A 450 18.12 21.68 -8.66
C GLU A 450 18.97 21.79 -9.93
N ARG A 451 19.29 20.65 -10.56
CA ARG A 451 20.03 20.58 -11.82
C ARG A 451 19.19 21.12 -12.97
N LEU A 452 17.92 20.73 -13.04
CA LEU A 452 16.97 21.23 -14.03
C LEU A 452 16.78 22.75 -13.92
N ASP A 453 16.58 23.29 -12.73
CA ASP A 453 16.33 24.71 -12.52
C ASP A 453 17.56 25.55 -12.88
N LEU A 454 18.77 25.04 -12.57
CA LEU A 454 20.01 25.66 -13.03
C LEU A 454 20.11 25.64 -14.57
N ALA A 455 19.78 24.52 -15.23
CA ALA A 455 19.78 24.43 -16.68
C ALA A 455 18.73 25.35 -17.33
N LYS A 456 17.54 25.47 -16.74
CA LYS A 456 16.49 26.39 -17.19
C LYS A 456 16.91 27.86 -17.12
N SER A 457 17.76 28.23 -16.16
CA SER A 457 18.31 29.59 -16.09
C SER A 457 19.15 29.96 -17.32
N ILE A 458 19.68 28.97 -18.03
CA ILE A 458 20.50 29.13 -19.24
C ILE A 458 19.63 29.03 -20.49
N ASP A 459 18.86 27.96 -20.60
CA ASP A 459 17.90 27.75 -21.69
C ASP A 459 16.75 26.83 -21.25
N PRO A 460 15.54 27.39 -21.00
CA PRO A 460 14.40 26.60 -20.54
C PRO A 460 14.00 25.48 -21.50
N LYS A 461 14.06 25.73 -22.82
CA LYS A 461 13.61 24.77 -23.83
C LYS A 461 14.59 23.60 -23.92
N ALA A 462 15.89 23.89 -24.02
CA ALA A 462 16.92 22.85 -24.06
C ALA A 462 16.96 22.05 -22.75
N ALA A 463 16.72 22.70 -21.59
CA ALA A 463 16.68 22.02 -20.30
C ALA A 463 15.53 21.01 -20.24
N VAL A 464 14.31 21.40 -20.64
CA VAL A 464 13.16 20.48 -20.69
C VAL A 464 13.41 19.35 -21.70
N TYR A 465 14.02 19.64 -22.85
CA TYR A 465 14.32 18.63 -23.87
C TYR A 465 15.36 17.61 -23.41
N ALA A 466 16.29 18.04 -22.57
CA ALA A 466 17.33 17.21 -21.97
C ALA A 466 16.87 16.46 -20.70
N THR A 467 15.57 16.47 -20.38
CA THR A 467 15.04 15.85 -19.16
C THR A 467 14.06 14.74 -19.50
N SER A 468 14.21 13.58 -18.86
CA SER A 468 13.26 12.47 -18.89
C SER A 468 12.21 12.64 -17.81
N TRP A 469 10.93 12.40 -18.13
CA TRP A 469 9.81 12.73 -17.25
C TRP A 469 8.91 11.53 -16.95
N GLY A 470 8.48 11.45 -15.69
CA GLY A 470 7.33 10.65 -15.28
C GLY A 470 7.56 9.14 -15.20
N LEU A 471 6.45 8.40 -15.18
CA LEU A 471 6.38 6.95 -14.97
C LEU A 471 7.10 6.15 -16.06
N PHE A 472 7.17 6.68 -17.27
CA PHE A 472 7.79 6.06 -18.44
C PHE A 472 9.08 6.77 -18.86
N GLN A 473 9.58 7.73 -18.09
CA GLN A 473 10.84 8.44 -18.35
C GLN A 473 10.98 8.93 -19.81
N ILE A 474 9.90 9.50 -20.37
CA ILE A 474 9.93 10.02 -21.75
C ILE A 474 10.76 11.30 -21.78
N LEU A 475 11.82 11.29 -22.60
CA LEU A 475 12.71 12.45 -22.80
C LEU A 475 11.97 13.59 -23.50
N GLY A 476 12.08 14.81 -22.97
CA GLY A 476 11.33 15.98 -23.47
C GLY A 476 11.61 16.33 -24.93
N GLU A 477 12.77 15.94 -25.48
CA GLU A 477 13.09 16.12 -26.91
C GLU A 477 12.08 15.45 -27.84
N ASN A 478 11.38 14.41 -27.35
CA ASN A 478 10.39 13.68 -28.13
C ASN A 478 9.18 14.54 -28.54
N LEU A 479 8.97 15.71 -27.91
CA LEU A 479 8.00 16.70 -28.35
C LEU A 479 8.18 17.08 -29.83
N GLU A 480 9.43 17.16 -30.30
CA GLU A 480 9.75 17.46 -31.71
C GLU A 480 9.87 16.21 -32.59
N HIS A 481 9.60 15.02 -32.03
CA HIS A 481 9.82 13.75 -32.70
C HIS A 481 8.63 12.79 -32.54
N THR A 482 8.67 11.91 -31.55
CA THR A 482 7.80 10.73 -31.46
C THR A 482 6.47 11.01 -30.76
N ILE A 483 6.34 12.06 -29.95
CA ILE A 483 5.07 12.36 -29.26
C ILE A 483 4.28 13.52 -29.88
N LYS A 484 4.54 13.87 -31.15
CA LYS A 484 3.83 14.96 -31.85
C LYS A 484 2.31 14.77 -31.89
N GLY A 485 1.82 13.53 -31.92
CA GLY A 485 0.39 13.24 -31.91
C GLY A 485 -0.32 13.68 -30.62
N ARG A 486 0.42 13.93 -29.53
CA ARG A 486 -0.10 14.50 -28.28
C ARG A 486 -0.47 15.99 -28.40
N LYS A 487 0.03 16.69 -29.43
CA LYS A 487 -0.34 18.08 -29.76
C LYS A 487 -0.12 19.09 -28.63
N TYR A 488 0.94 18.93 -27.84
CA TYR A 488 1.39 19.97 -26.91
C TYR A 488 1.70 21.28 -27.67
N LYS A 489 1.18 22.40 -27.16
CA LYS A 489 1.36 23.75 -27.70
C LYS A 489 2.77 24.28 -27.45
N SER A 490 3.41 23.86 -26.36
CA SER A 490 4.74 24.30 -25.98
C SER A 490 5.44 23.29 -25.07
N PHE A 491 6.76 23.45 -24.92
CA PHE A 491 7.54 22.69 -23.92
C PHE A 491 7.10 22.98 -22.49
N THR A 492 6.57 24.19 -22.22
CA THR A 492 6.02 24.56 -20.92
C THR A 492 4.70 23.87 -20.62
N GLU A 493 3.82 23.68 -21.62
CA GLU A 493 2.59 22.90 -21.44
C GLU A 493 2.92 21.43 -21.20
N PHE A 494 3.88 20.87 -21.95
CA PHE A 494 4.35 19.51 -21.71
C PHE A 494 4.84 19.33 -20.27
N GLU A 495 5.77 20.18 -19.83
CA GLU A 495 6.32 20.12 -18.47
C GLU A 495 5.21 20.23 -17.42
N ALA A 496 4.32 21.21 -17.53
CA ALA A 496 3.21 21.39 -16.60
C ALA A 496 2.34 20.12 -16.51
N GLN A 497 2.02 19.52 -17.66
CA GLN A 497 1.20 18.31 -17.73
C GLN A 497 1.89 17.09 -17.10
N GLN A 498 3.22 17.00 -17.12
CA GLN A 498 3.94 15.92 -16.42
C GLN A 498 3.73 15.99 -14.89
N HIS A 499 3.53 17.18 -14.31
CA HIS A 499 3.25 17.34 -12.88
C HIS A 499 1.81 16.97 -12.48
N GLU A 500 0.89 16.90 -13.44
CA GLU A 500 -0.54 16.75 -13.15
C GLU A 500 -0.97 15.29 -12.92
N SER A 501 -0.55 14.34 -13.77
CA SER A 501 -1.02 12.95 -13.66
C SER A 501 -0.14 11.94 -14.38
N GLU A 502 0.00 10.74 -13.82
CA GLU A 502 0.65 9.59 -14.45
C GLU A 502 -0.13 9.09 -15.68
N TYR A 503 -1.43 9.39 -15.77
CA TYR A 503 -2.21 9.14 -16.98
C TYR A 503 -1.66 9.91 -18.18
N VAL A 504 -1.17 11.14 -17.98
CA VAL A 504 -0.49 11.90 -19.05
C VAL A 504 0.78 11.17 -19.48
N HIS A 505 1.58 10.68 -18.52
CA HIS A 505 2.81 9.92 -18.81
C HIS A 505 2.50 8.68 -19.65
N PHE A 506 1.39 7.99 -19.35
CA PHE A 506 0.95 6.82 -20.09
C PHE A 506 0.54 7.15 -21.52
N LEU A 507 -0.23 8.22 -21.73
CA LEU A 507 -0.61 8.63 -23.07
C LEU A 507 0.60 9.06 -23.92
N ASP A 508 1.59 9.71 -23.31
CA ASP A 508 2.85 10.06 -23.98
C ASP A 508 3.64 8.81 -24.35
N PHE A 509 3.69 7.82 -23.46
CA PHE A 509 4.28 6.52 -23.74
C PHE A 509 3.61 5.79 -24.90
N LEU A 510 2.26 5.72 -24.92
CA LEU A 510 1.51 5.10 -26.02
C LEU A 510 1.80 5.76 -27.37
N GLU A 511 1.83 7.09 -27.41
CA GLU A 511 2.20 7.81 -28.63
C GLU A 511 3.66 7.53 -29.02
N PHE A 512 4.57 7.48 -28.04
CA PHE A 512 5.98 7.20 -28.28
C PHE A 512 6.19 5.82 -28.92
N ILE A 513 5.63 4.75 -28.35
CA ILE A 513 5.83 3.38 -28.87
C ILE A 513 5.14 3.15 -30.21
N LYS A 514 4.05 3.89 -30.47
CA LYS A 514 3.33 3.86 -31.75
C LYS A 514 4.15 4.47 -32.88
N THR A 515 4.85 5.58 -32.63
CA THR A 515 5.57 6.32 -33.68
C THR A 515 7.04 5.94 -33.80
N LYS A 516 7.68 5.58 -32.68
CA LYS A 516 9.10 5.20 -32.67
C LYS A 516 9.25 3.89 -33.43
N LYS A 517 10.06 3.94 -34.49
CA LYS A 517 10.41 2.76 -35.28
C LYS A 517 11.82 2.28 -34.97
N THR A 518 12.00 0.98 -34.97
CA THR A 518 13.29 0.30 -34.81
C THR A 518 13.22 -0.99 -35.64
N ARG A 519 14.32 -1.35 -36.32
CA ARG A 519 14.39 -2.55 -37.19
C ARG A 519 13.20 -2.67 -38.17
N GLY A 520 12.74 -1.54 -38.70
CA GLY A 520 11.69 -1.46 -39.72
C GLY A 520 10.24 -1.49 -39.21
N LYS A 521 10.00 -1.67 -37.90
CA LYS A 521 8.66 -1.75 -37.29
C LYS A 521 8.49 -0.74 -36.16
N ALA A 522 7.25 -0.39 -35.82
CA ALA A 522 6.97 0.41 -34.63
C ALA A 522 7.27 -0.39 -33.36
N LEU A 523 7.65 0.27 -32.25
CA LEU A 523 7.93 -0.44 -31.00
C LEU A 523 6.70 -1.18 -30.48
N LEU A 524 5.53 -0.59 -30.65
CA LEU A 524 4.23 -1.15 -30.33
C LEU A 524 4.05 -2.57 -30.92
N GLU A 525 4.53 -2.81 -32.14
CA GLU A 525 4.38 -4.11 -32.83
C GLU A 525 5.15 -5.24 -32.13
N TYR A 526 6.26 -4.94 -31.43
CA TYR A 526 7.03 -5.96 -30.72
C TYR A 526 6.33 -6.50 -29.48
N ILE A 527 5.39 -5.73 -28.93
CA ILE A 527 4.68 -6.02 -27.69
C ILE A 527 3.15 -6.14 -27.89
N SER A 528 2.70 -6.20 -29.14
CA SER A 528 1.30 -6.47 -29.52
C SER A 528 0.90 -7.91 -29.19
N GLU A 529 -0.36 -8.11 -28.81
CA GLU A 529 -1.00 -9.42 -28.62
C GLU A 529 -1.03 -10.27 -29.89
N ASP A 530 -0.83 -9.68 -31.07
CA ASP A 530 -0.64 -10.45 -32.31
C ASP A 530 0.52 -11.45 -32.21
N ASN A 531 1.49 -11.18 -31.32
CA ASN A 531 2.60 -12.08 -31.03
C ASN A 531 2.25 -13.23 -30.07
N GLN A 532 0.99 -13.33 -29.61
CA GLN A 532 0.46 -14.42 -28.78
C GLN A 532 1.29 -14.70 -27.51
N GLY A 533 1.72 -13.62 -26.82
CA GLY A 533 2.57 -13.69 -25.63
C GLY A 533 4.06 -13.95 -25.90
N ASN A 534 4.48 -14.13 -27.16
CA ASN A 534 5.87 -14.25 -27.57
C ASN A 534 6.45 -12.88 -27.99
N TYR A 535 6.40 -11.89 -27.10
CA TYR A 535 6.89 -10.55 -27.41
C TYR A 535 8.41 -10.51 -27.60
N ASP A 536 8.85 -9.67 -28.53
CA ASP A 536 10.27 -9.42 -28.78
C ASP A 536 10.78 -8.32 -27.84
N TRP A 537 10.98 -8.70 -26.58
CA TRP A 537 11.52 -7.82 -25.54
C TRP A 537 12.92 -7.29 -25.87
N GLU A 538 13.69 -7.99 -26.70
CA GLU A 538 15.03 -7.56 -27.12
C GLU A 538 14.93 -6.36 -28.08
N SER A 539 14.12 -6.49 -29.15
CA SER A 539 13.88 -5.40 -30.09
C SER A 539 13.17 -4.22 -29.43
N PHE A 540 12.20 -4.49 -28.55
CA PHE A 540 11.51 -3.44 -27.80
C PHE A 540 12.49 -2.65 -26.91
N ALA A 541 13.23 -3.34 -26.03
CA ALA A 541 14.18 -2.69 -25.13
C ALA A 541 15.31 -1.97 -25.87
N TYR A 542 15.79 -2.52 -26.99
CA TYR A 542 16.77 -1.82 -27.83
C TYR A 542 16.22 -0.51 -28.41
N GLY A 543 14.99 -0.53 -28.90
CA GLY A 543 14.36 0.66 -29.47
C GLY A 543 13.93 1.70 -28.44
N TYR A 544 13.59 1.25 -27.23
CA TYR A 544 13.12 2.07 -26.12
C TYR A 544 14.28 2.63 -25.27
N ASN A 545 15.18 1.77 -24.78
CA ASN A 545 16.30 2.15 -23.91
C ASN A 545 17.63 2.41 -24.67
N GLY A 546 17.70 2.07 -25.96
CA GLY A 546 18.89 2.27 -26.79
C GLY A 546 19.90 1.12 -26.76
N SER A 547 21.06 1.29 -27.40
CA SER A 547 22.07 0.23 -27.59
C SER A 547 22.65 -0.34 -26.30
N GLY A 548 22.63 0.42 -25.21
CA GLY A 548 23.07 -0.01 -23.87
C GLY A 548 22.11 -0.97 -23.16
N TYR A 549 20.96 -1.31 -23.76
CA TYR A 549 19.92 -2.06 -23.05
C TYR A 549 20.34 -3.43 -22.53
N LYS A 550 21.30 -4.10 -23.19
CA LYS A 550 21.83 -5.40 -22.75
C LYS A 550 22.60 -5.31 -21.45
N VAL A 551 23.36 -4.23 -21.26
CA VAL A 551 24.17 -4.00 -20.05
C VAL A 551 23.28 -3.91 -18.82
N ASN A 552 22.16 -3.22 -18.93
CA ASN A 552 21.19 -3.06 -17.82
C ASN A 552 20.12 -4.17 -17.80
N GLN A 553 20.20 -5.14 -18.72
CA GLN A 553 19.31 -6.29 -18.86
C GLN A 553 17.82 -5.94 -18.97
N TYR A 554 17.45 -4.81 -19.60
CA TYR A 554 16.06 -4.35 -19.69
C TYR A 554 15.11 -5.41 -20.24
N HIS A 555 15.47 -5.99 -21.39
CA HIS A 555 14.72 -7.08 -22.03
C HIS A 555 14.46 -8.28 -21.11
N VAL A 556 15.44 -8.70 -20.31
CA VAL A 556 15.29 -9.82 -19.36
C VAL A 556 14.37 -9.43 -18.21
N LYS A 557 14.54 -8.22 -17.66
CA LYS A 557 13.72 -7.70 -16.57
C LYS A 557 12.26 -7.53 -16.98
N MET A 558 12.00 -6.94 -18.16
CA MET A 558 10.65 -6.76 -18.68
C MET A 558 9.97 -8.11 -18.92
N LYS A 559 10.68 -9.07 -19.54
CA LYS A 559 10.16 -10.42 -19.72
C LYS A 559 9.82 -11.09 -18.38
N ALA A 560 10.71 -11.01 -17.39
CA ALA A 560 10.49 -11.61 -16.08
C ALA A 560 9.29 -10.99 -15.35
N GLN A 561 9.15 -9.66 -15.39
CA GLN A 561 7.99 -8.98 -14.81
C GLN A 561 6.69 -9.31 -15.54
N TYR A 562 6.73 -9.43 -16.86
CA TYR A 562 5.57 -9.86 -17.64
C TYR A 562 5.09 -11.26 -17.23
N GLU A 563 6.00 -12.24 -17.16
CA GLU A 563 5.64 -13.61 -16.73
C GLU A 563 5.07 -13.62 -15.31
N ARG A 564 5.61 -12.78 -14.43
CA ARG A 564 5.07 -12.59 -13.08
C ARG A 564 3.63 -12.06 -13.12
N PHE A 565 3.38 -10.94 -13.79
CA PHE A 565 2.04 -10.33 -13.86
C PHE A 565 1.02 -11.19 -14.61
N LYS A 566 1.48 -12.00 -15.57
CA LYS A 566 0.64 -12.98 -16.26
C LYS A 566 0.17 -14.10 -15.33
N ASN A 567 1.06 -14.59 -14.46
CA ASN A 567 0.80 -15.71 -13.54
C ASN A 567 0.03 -15.31 -12.27
N GLU A 568 0.08 -14.03 -11.87
CA GLU A 568 -0.63 -13.54 -10.68
C GLU A 568 -2.17 -13.42 -10.87
N ASP A 569 -2.75 -13.88 -12.00
CA ASP A 569 -4.18 -13.82 -12.37
C ASP A 569 -4.85 -12.44 -12.12
N THR A 570 -4.05 -11.40 -11.96
CA THR A 570 -4.50 -10.04 -11.62
C THR A 570 -5.20 -9.35 -12.79
N TRP A 571 -5.34 -10.03 -13.92
CA TRP A 571 -5.84 -9.49 -15.18
C TRP A 571 -7.21 -10.05 -15.61
N MET A 572 -7.72 -11.10 -14.96
CA MET A 572 -9.03 -11.74 -15.25
C MET A 572 -10.15 -11.37 -14.26
N ALA A 573 -9.88 -10.52 -13.26
CA ALA A 573 -10.86 -10.07 -12.26
C ALA A 573 -11.41 -8.68 -12.56
#